data_AF-A0AB38NPM0-F1
#
_entry.id   AF-A0AB38NPM0-F1
#
_cell.length_a   1.000
_cell.length_b   1.000
_cell.length_c   1.000
_cell.angle_alpha   90.00
_cell.angle_beta   90.00
_cell.angle_gamma   90.00
#
_symmetry.space_group_name_H-M   'P 1'
#
loop_
_entity.id
_entity.type
_entity.pdbx_description
1 polymer ?
#
loop_
_entity_poly.entity_id
_entity_poly.type
_entity_poly.pdbx_seq_one_letter_code
_entity_poly.pdbx_strand_id
1 'polypeptide(L)'
;KRAKKLKRQGVGNGRISDFKVDGLALFKREFEVQHMLIDGTTGAGKSVMLRKLLRWIRKRGDKAIIYDKGCTFTSKFFDPSQDTLLNPFDERCANWDVWCDAKDAPDFENIANALIPQHGEGDPFWVDSARTIFSSAAYRMSQDDKPCSTARLLSLILTSELETLGNFLQGTESASLVSKDIKKTAISIKSVLATYIKSLRFLDGLDDKDAKGEPKRKPFSITDWVQDDKQKGFLFLSSNAQQHASLRPLISTWLAIASNAILGLKADEDRRIWVIMDEMPSLHKLPELDNIISEVRKFGGCYVIGLQSYAQLVKTYGKNTADVIFDLLNSRFYFRAPSAQMAQISSKDLGEQEVDVSRENISYGANALRDGVSIGHQTVTRPVVSSSEIQAMDDLQCYLRVPGSSFITQLELHFDKMRDVTPAFIKREHTLSPAMIKAYQEAVYCECVAPGLFLSEEERNALSTRQSEQFDTAEEMKLETAQIKEATQSKTVKNLVNDDAENLKSDGHYQKRAQQDLEESAISQDIGMDDISE
;
A
#
# COMPACT_ATOMS: atom_id res chain seq x y z
N LYS A 1 36.10 -9.71 11.99
CA LYS A 1 36.81 -10.99 11.68
C LYS A 1 36.33 -11.64 10.37
N ARG A 2 35.01 -11.76 10.12
CA ARG A 2 34.39 -12.28 8.87
C ARG A 2 34.88 -11.61 7.57
N ALA A 3 34.90 -10.28 7.53
CA ALA A 3 35.50 -9.46 6.47
C ALA A 3 36.91 -9.93 6.05
N LYS A 4 37.78 -10.19 7.04
CA LYS A 4 39.15 -10.69 6.83
C LYS A 4 39.18 -12.14 6.32
N LYS A 5 38.20 -12.98 6.68
CA LYS A 5 38.09 -14.38 6.22
C LYS A 5 37.60 -14.46 4.76
N LEU A 6 36.59 -13.68 4.39
CA LEU A 6 36.05 -13.62 3.02
C LEU A 6 37.08 -13.05 2.04
N LYS A 7 37.80 -11.99 2.42
CA LYS A 7 38.94 -11.46 1.64
C LYS A 7 40.03 -12.52 1.42
N ARG A 8 40.25 -13.44 2.38
CA ARG A 8 41.22 -14.54 2.25
C ARG A 8 40.72 -15.70 1.37
N GLN A 9 39.41 -15.83 1.18
CA GLN A 9 38.79 -16.90 0.39
C GLN A 9 38.48 -16.49 -1.06
N GLY A 10 38.82 -15.27 -1.48
CA GLY A 10 38.55 -14.78 -2.84
C GLY A 10 37.07 -14.47 -3.13
N VAL A 11 36.20 -14.56 -2.13
CA VAL A 11 34.75 -14.31 -2.26
C VAL A 11 34.44 -12.90 -1.75
N GLY A 12 34.29 -11.96 -2.69
CA GLY A 12 33.99 -10.55 -2.42
C GLY A 12 35.17 -9.75 -1.85
N ASN A 13 35.01 -8.43 -1.77
CA ASN A 13 36.05 -7.52 -1.26
C ASN A 13 36.21 -7.54 0.28
N GLY A 14 35.38 -8.33 0.99
CA GLY A 14 35.41 -8.44 2.45
C GLY A 14 35.11 -7.14 3.18
N ARG A 15 34.44 -6.16 2.56
CA ARG A 15 34.14 -4.86 3.18
C ARG A 15 32.78 -4.89 3.90
N ILE A 16 32.73 -4.29 5.08
CA ILE A 16 31.52 -4.08 5.89
C ILE A 16 30.90 -2.77 5.40
N SER A 17 29.57 -2.66 5.41
CA SER A 17 28.88 -1.39 5.18
C SER A 17 29.28 -0.37 6.25
N ASP A 18 29.24 0.92 5.90
CA ASP A 18 29.39 2.01 6.85
C ASP A 18 28.11 2.27 7.66
N PHE A 19 26.98 1.63 7.30
CA PHE A 19 25.77 1.64 8.11
C PHE A 19 26.01 0.99 9.47
N LYS A 20 25.66 1.73 10.53
CA LYS A 20 25.78 1.27 11.91
C LYS A 20 24.44 1.41 12.62
N VAL A 21 24.09 0.38 13.39
CA VAL A 21 22.97 0.41 14.33
C VAL A 21 23.56 0.60 15.71
N ASP A 22 23.37 1.79 16.29
CA ASP A 22 23.90 2.16 17.61
C ASP A 22 25.40 1.86 17.79
N GLY A 23 26.18 2.22 16.77
CA GLY A 23 27.63 2.05 16.75
C GLY A 23 28.12 0.69 16.24
N LEU A 24 27.23 -0.30 16.09
CA LEU A 24 27.55 -1.65 15.64
C LEU A 24 27.52 -1.75 14.10
N ALA A 25 28.64 -2.16 13.51
CA ALA A 25 28.78 -2.39 12.07
C ALA A 25 28.51 -3.87 11.73
N LEU A 26 27.25 -4.19 11.39
CA LEU A 26 26.75 -5.56 11.29
C LEU A 26 26.54 -6.02 9.83
N PHE A 27 26.37 -5.07 8.91
CA PHE A 27 25.99 -5.34 7.53
C PHE A 27 27.21 -5.51 6.62
N LYS A 28 27.12 -6.46 5.68
CA LYS A 28 28.10 -6.52 4.58
C LYS A 28 27.85 -5.37 3.61
N ARG A 29 28.85 -5.02 2.79
CA ARG A 29 28.64 -4.08 1.67
C ARG A 29 27.54 -4.63 0.74
N GLU A 30 26.76 -3.74 0.14
CA GLU A 30 25.67 -4.09 -0.81
C GLU A 30 24.53 -4.90 -0.18
N PHE A 31 24.37 -4.86 1.15
CA PHE A 31 23.17 -5.43 1.79
C PHE A 31 21.89 -4.69 1.37
N GLU A 32 22.02 -3.43 0.97
CA GLU A 32 20.92 -2.52 0.61
C GLU A 32 20.04 -3.11 -0.50
N VAL A 33 20.67 -3.60 -1.57
CA VAL A 33 20.00 -4.22 -2.72
C VAL A 33 19.59 -5.67 -2.49
N GLN A 34 19.72 -6.17 -1.26
CA GLN A 34 19.19 -7.46 -0.83
C GLN A 34 17.93 -7.33 0.01
N HIS A 35 17.41 -6.10 0.11
CA HIS A 35 16.19 -5.74 0.81
C HIS A 35 16.22 -6.04 2.32
N MET A 36 15.31 -5.40 3.05
CA MET A 36 15.24 -5.46 4.50
C MET A 36 13.81 -5.70 4.97
N LEU A 37 13.66 -6.60 5.94
CA LEU A 37 12.45 -6.80 6.72
C LEU A 37 12.61 -6.16 8.09
N ILE A 38 11.59 -5.41 8.52
CA ILE A 38 11.45 -4.94 9.90
C ILE A 38 10.11 -5.46 10.44
N ASP A 39 10.16 -6.60 11.12
CA ASP A 39 8.99 -7.24 11.72
C ASP A 39 8.84 -6.85 13.20
N GLY A 40 7.61 -6.56 13.63
CA GLY A 40 7.30 -6.32 15.04
C GLY A 40 5.94 -5.69 15.27
N THR A 41 5.41 -5.84 16.48
CA THR A 41 4.15 -5.19 16.87
C THR A 41 4.26 -3.66 16.98
N THR A 42 3.13 -2.99 17.17
CA THR A 42 3.09 -1.55 17.42
C THR A 42 3.82 -1.23 18.73
N GLY A 43 4.64 -0.17 18.73
CA GLY A 43 5.43 0.24 19.91
C GLY A 43 6.76 -0.47 20.08
N ALA A 44 7.01 -1.60 19.40
CA ALA A 44 8.19 -2.43 19.64
C ALA A 44 9.54 -1.78 19.23
N GLY A 45 9.54 -0.72 18.41
CA GLY A 45 10.76 0.00 18.01
C GLY A 45 11.06 0.04 16.51
N LYS A 46 10.16 -0.47 15.64
CA LYS A 46 10.30 -0.43 14.18
C LYS A 46 10.69 0.96 13.65
N SER A 47 9.92 1.99 14.01
CA SER A 47 10.15 3.37 13.55
C SER A 47 11.47 3.95 14.08
N VAL A 48 12.00 3.48 15.22
CA VAL A 48 13.32 3.88 15.74
C VAL A 48 14.43 3.33 14.85
N MET A 49 14.32 2.08 14.41
CA MET A 49 15.24 1.48 13.45
C MET A 49 15.17 2.21 12.09
N LEU A 50 13.97 2.47 11.58
CA LEU A 50 13.77 3.23 10.34
C LEU A 50 14.37 4.64 10.41
N ARG A 51 14.24 5.36 11.53
CA ARG A 51 14.89 6.67 11.73
C ARG A 51 16.42 6.60 11.63
N LYS A 52 17.05 5.54 12.15
CA LYS A 52 18.51 5.34 12.04
C LYS A 52 18.90 5.11 10.58
N LEU A 53 18.13 4.30 9.86
CA LEU A 53 18.34 4.04 8.43
C LEU A 53 18.16 5.31 7.58
N LEU A 54 17.05 6.03 7.76
CA LEU A 54 16.74 7.27 7.02
C LEU A 54 17.82 8.34 7.20
N ARG A 55 18.38 8.50 8.40
CA ARG A 55 19.52 9.41 8.62
C ARG A 55 20.75 9.02 7.80
N TRP A 56 21.04 7.73 7.72
CA TRP A 56 22.18 7.23 6.95
C TRP A 56 21.95 7.41 5.45
N ILE A 57 20.75 7.09 4.95
CA ILE A 57 20.34 7.33 3.56
C ILE A 57 20.48 8.81 3.20
N ARG A 58 19.91 9.70 4.04
CA ARG A 58 19.99 11.16 3.83
C ARG A 58 21.44 11.65 3.79
N LYS A 59 22.28 11.17 4.71
CA LYS A 59 23.70 11.55 4.78
C LYS A 59 24.49 11.14 3.53
N ARG A 60 24.14 10.01 2.92
CA ARG A 60 24.73 9.55 1.65
C ARG A 60 24.22 10.35 0.45
N GLY A 61 23.05 10.97 0.57
CA GLY A 61 22.40 11.68 -0.52
C GLY A 61 21.67 10.75 -1.49
N ASP A 62 21.38 9.51 -1.07
CA ASP A 62 20.59 8.55 -1.82
C ASP A 62 19.11 9.04 -1.91
N LYS A 63 18.41 8.69 -3.00
CA LYS A 63 16.96 8.94 -3.12
C LYS A 63 16.17 7.93 -2.27
N ALA A 64 15.06 8.37 -1.69
CA ALA A 64 14.14 7.48 -0.99
C ALA A 64 12.68 7.85 -1.22
N ILE A 65 11.85 6.85 -1.51
CA ILE A 65 10.39 6.91 -1.50
C ILE A 65 9.95 6.36 -0.14
N ILE A 66 9.23 7.15 0.63
CA ILE A 66 8.85 6.83 2.00
C ILE A 66 7.34 6.82 2.08
N TYR A 67 6.77 5.63 2.22
CA TYR A 67 5.39 5.48 2.61
C TYR A 67 5.27 5.67 4.13
N ASP A 68 4.62 6.77 4.53
CA ASP A 68 4.56 7.28 5.89
C ASP A 68 3.10 7.34 6.39
N LYS A 69 2.57 6.17 6.77
CA LYS A 69 1.27 6.07 7.43
C LYS A 69 1.33 6.77 8.79
N GLY A 70 0.49 7.79 8.98
CA GLY A 70 0.44 8.58 10.21
C GLY A 70 1.37 9.81 10.23
N CYS A 71 2.06 10.12 9.13
CA CYS A 71 2.92 11.31 9.01
C CYS A 71 4.06 11.37 10.06
N THR A 72 4.57 10.20 10.47
CA THR A 72 5.58 10.05 11.53
C THR A 72 6.97 10.47 11.07
N PHE A 73 7.32 10.20 9.80
CA PHE A 73 8.63 10.53 9.25
C PHE A 73 8.65 11.93 8.62
N THR A 74 7.52 12.36 8.08
CA THR A 74 7.33 13.70 7.49
C THR A 74 7.74 14.78 8.48
N SER A 75 7.25 14.75 9.72
CA SER A 75 7.60 15.77 10.73
C SER A 75 9.09 15.80 11.10
N LYS A 76 9.80 14.69 10.91
CA LYS A 76 11.19 14.49 11.35
C LYS A 76 12.22 14.73 10.23
N PHE A 77 11.84 14.52 8.98
CA PHE A 77 12.78 14.44 7.85
C PHE A 77 12.43 15.29 6.63
N PHE A 78 11.17 15.78 6.51
CA PHE A 78 10.76 16.53 5.32
C PHE A 78 11.43 17.91 5.28
N ASP A 79 12.19 18.14 4.21
CA ASP A 79 12.86 19.39 3.88
C ASP A 79 12.30 19.94 2.56
N PRO A 80 11.48 21.00 2.57
CA PRO A 80 10.84 21.53 1.35
C PRO A 80 11.82 22.07 0.31
N SER A 81 13.12 22.23 0.62
CA SER A 81 14.12 22.66 -0.34
C SER A 81 14.60 21.54 -1.28
N GLN A 82 14.37 20.28 -0.93
CA GLN A 82 14.86 19.12 -1.67
C GLN A 82 13.88 17.94 -1.75
N ASP A 83 12.87 17.89 -0.87
CA ASP A 83 11.91 16.80 -0.80
C ASP A 83 10.60 17.13 -1.50
N THR A 84 9.88 16.09 -1.88
CA THR A 84 8.54 16.18 -2.45
C THR A 84 7.56 15.42 -1.56
N LEU A 85 6.33 15.92 -1.43
CA LEU A 85 5.27 15.30 -0.65
C LEU A 85 4.03 15.09 -1.52
N LEU A 86 3.49 13.87 -1.48
CA LEU A 86 2.21 13.51 -2.09
C LEU A 86 1.24 13.08 -0.98
N ASN A 87 0.28 13.97 -0.73
CA ASN A 87 -0.87 13.78 0.15
C ASN A 87 -1.88 14.88 -0.22
N PRO A 88 -2.96 14.58 -0.94
CA PRO A 88 -3.83 15.61 -1.51
C PRO A 88 -4.57 16.46 -0.46
N PHE A 89 -4.58 16.02 0.80
CA PHE A 89 -5.12 16.76 1.94
C PHE A 89 -4.09 17.63 2.65
N ASP A 90 -2.81 17.57 2.27
CA ASP A 90 -1.74 18.40 2.81
C ASP A 90 -1.45 19.59 1.90
N GLU A 91 -1.31 20.80 2.47
CA GLU A 91 -1.07 22.04 1.73
C GLU A 91 0.23 21.95 0.89
N ARG A 92 1.21 21.18 1.38
CA ARG A 92 2.53 20.97 0.75
C ARG A 92 2.49 19.97 -0.42
N CYS A 93 1.34 19.37 -0.73
CA CYS A 93 1.23 18.39 -1.80
C CYS A 93 1.71 18.96 -3.14
N ALA A 94 2.57 18.22 -3.82
CA ALA A 94 2.93 18.51 -5.20
C ALA A 94 1.73 18.29 -6.13
N ASN A 95 1.74 18.96 -7.29
CA ASN A 95 0.71 18.79 -8.29
C ASN A 95 0.99 17.53 -9.11
N TRP A 96 0.34 16.43 -8.74
CA TRP A 96 0.38 15.19 -9.48
C TRP A 96 -0.99 14.93 -10.13
N ASP A 97 -0.96 14.51 -11.39
CA ASP A 97 -2.10 13.93 -12.10
C ASP A 97 -1.69 12.67 -12.87
N VAL A 98 -2.65 11.98 -13.46
CA VAL A 98 -2.42 10.72 -14.20
C VAL A 98 -1.46 10.92 -15.38
N TRP A 99 -1.56 12.06 -16.07
CA TRP A 99 -0.78 12.34 -17.29
C TRP A 99 0.64 12.85 -17.00
N CYS A 100 0.95 13.19 -15.75
CA CYS A 100 2.32 13.43 -15.31
C CYS A 100 3.17 12.17 -15.54
N ASP A 101 2.64 10.98 -15.22
CA ASP A 101 3.37 9.71 -15.25
C ASP A 101 2.98 8.73 -16.35
N ALA A 102 1.86 8.95 -17.05
CA ALA A 102 1.48 8.12 -18.20
C ALA A 102 1.51 8.89 -19.52
N LYS A 103 2.22 8.33 -20.51
CA LYS A 103 2.36 8.92 -21.85
C LYS A 103 1.79 7.99 -22.91
N ASP A 104 2.13 6.70 -22.83
CA ASP A 104 1.71 5.67 -23.78
C ASP A 104 0.68 4.73 -23.16
N ALA A 105 -0.07 3.99 -24.00
CA ALA A 105 -1.14 3.09 -23.55
C ALA A 105 -0.74 2.13 -22.41
N PRO A 106 0.44 1.47 -22.43
CA PRO A 106 0.86 0.59 -21.34
C PRO A 106 1.03 1.32 -19.99
N ASP A 107 1.37 2.61 -19.99
CA ASP A 107 1.50 3.38 -18.74
C ASP A 107 0.12 3.54 -18.07
N PHE A 108 -0.91 3.81 -18.88
CA PHE A 108 -2.28 3.92 -18.38
C PHE A 108 -2.81 2.57 -17.88
N GLU A 109 -2.46 1.46 -18.53
CA GLU A 109 -2.77 0.10 -18.05
C GLU A 109 -2.09 -0.19 -16.71
N ASN A 110 -0.81 0.16 -16.57
CA ASN A 110 -0.07 -0.01 -15.32
C ASN A 110 -0.67 0.82 -14.16
N ILE A 111 -1.07 2.07 -14.44
CA ILE A 111 -1.79 2.89 -13.46
C ILE A 111 -3.14 2.26 -13.11
N ALA A 112 -3.90 1.77 -14.09
CA ALA A 112 -5.19 1.13 -13.86
C ALA A 112 -5.07 -0.11 -12.97
N ASN A 113 -4.07 -0.96 -13.22
CA ASN A 113 -3.79 -2.17 -12.46
C ASN A 113 -3.51 -1.88 -10.97
N ALA A 114 -2.82 -0.79 -10.67
CA ALA A 114 -2.50 -0.38 -9.31
C ALA A 114 -3.64 0.39 -8.62
N LEU A 115 -4.37 1.22 -9.37
CA LEU A 115 -5.48 2.01 -8.85
C LEU A 115 -6.71 1.16 -8.53
N ILE A 116 -6.95 0.12 -9.35
CA ILE A 116 -8.09 -0.79 -9.24
C ILE A 116 -7.53 -2.18 -8.90
N PRO A 117 -7.31 -2.50 -7.61
CA PRO A 117 -6.75 -3.78 -7.20
C PRO A 117 -7.73 -4.93 -7.42
N GLN A 118 -7.18 -6.12 -7.65
CA GLN A 118 -7.95 -7.35 -7.64
C GLN A 118 -7.93 -7.94 -6.22
N HIS A 119 -9.10 -8.07 -5.62
CA HIS A 119 -9.27 -8.69 -4.30
C HIS A 119 -9.80 -10.13 -4.44
N GLY A 120 -9.22 -11.05 -3.67
CA GLY A 120 -9.66 -12.43 -3.55
C GLY A 120 -9.60 -13.24 -4.86
N GLU A 121 -10.40 -14.31 -4.91
CA GLU A 121 -10.55 -15.20 -6.07
C GLU A 121 -11.85 -14.95 -6.85
N GLY A 122 -12.43 -13.75 -6.70
CA GLY A 122 -13.62 -13.35 -7.46
C GLY A 122 -13.35 -13.27 -8.97
N ASP A 123 -14.42 -13.33 -9.76
CA ASP A 123 -14.33 -13.25 -11.23
C ASP A 123 -13.56 -11.99 -11.66
N PRO A 124 -12.40 -12.15 -12.34
CA PRO A 124 -11.55 -11.03 -12.76
C PRO A 124 -12.23 -10.14 -13.79
N PHE A 125 -13.23 -10.63 -14.52
CA PHE A 125 -13.88 -9.92 -15.62
C PHE A 125 -14.29 -8.48 -15.25
N TRP A 126 -14.87 -8.28 -14.06
CA TRP A 126 -15.38 -6.98 -13.62
C TRP A 126 -14.26 -5.97 -13.37
N VAL A 127 -13.18 -6.43 -12.74
CA VAL A 127 -12.01 -5.61 -12.41
C VAL A 127 -11.21 -5.29 -13.67
N ASP A 128 -10.99 -6.28 -14.54
CA ASP A 128 -10.24 -6.10 -15.77
C ASP A 128 -11.01 -5.22 -16.77
N SER A 129 -12.34 -5.35 -16.84
CA SER A 129 -13.17 -4.45 -17.63
C SER A 129 -13.12 -3.01 -17.12
N ALA A 130 -13.14 -2.81 -15.80
CA ALA A 130 -12.99 -1.49 -15.18
C ALA A 130 -11.62 -0.88 -15.52
N ARG A 131 -10.54 -1.65 -15.37
CA ARG A 131 -9.18 -1.23 -15.73
C ARG A 131 -9.07 -0.82 -17.19
N THR A 132 -9.64 -1.64 -18.09
CA THR A 132 -9.63 -1.42 -19.53
C THR A 132 -10.38 -0.16 -19.93
N ILE A 133 -11.54 0.11 -19.33
CA ILE A 133 -12.28 1.37 -19.56
C ILE A 133 -11.48 2.57 -19.05
N PHE A 134 -10.90 2.49 -17.85
CA PHE A 134 -10.11 3.58 -17.28
C PHE A 134 -8.89 3.89 -18.14
N SER A 135 -8.10 2.87 -18.51
CA SER A 135 -6.88 3.05 -19.31
C SER A 135 -7.19 3.60 -20.70
N SER A 136 -8.17 3.00 -21.40
CA SER A 136 -8.61 3.47 -22.72
C SER A 136 -9.14 4.90 -22.69
N ALA A 137 -9.95 5.26 -21.68
CA ALA A 137 -10.50 6.61 -21.55
C ALA A 137 -9.41 7.65 -21.26
N ALA A 138 -8.50 7.36 -20.33
CA ALA A 138 -7.41 8.27 -19.96
C ALA A 138 -6.40 8.44 -21.11
N TYR A 139 -6.08 7.35 -21.82
CA TYR A 139 -5.20 7.39 -22.98
C TYR A 139 -5.85 8.15 -24.14
N ARG A 140 -7.13 7.88 -24.49
CA ARG A 140 -7.81 8.68 -25.53
C ARG A 140 -7.90 10.15 -25.19
N MET A 141 -8.10 10.48 -23.92
CA MET A 141 -8.10 11.87 -23.47
C MET A 141 -6.77 12.58 -23.71
N SER A 142 -5.63 11.85 -23.68
CA SER A 142 -4.32 12.42 -24.01
C SER A 142 -4.11 12.65 -25.51
N GLN A 143 -4.92 12.02 -26.36
CA GLN A 143 -4.85 12.12 -27.82
C GLN A 143 -5.79 13.17 -28.42
N ASP A 144 -6.68 13.74 -27.61
CA ASP A 144 -7.59 14.79 -28.09
C ASP A 144 -7.03 16.21 -27.89
N ASP A 145 -7.54 17.16 -28.67
CA ASP A 145 -7.07 18.57 -28.64
C ASP A 145 -7.56 19.35 -27.40
N LYS A 146 -8.14 18.69 -26.40
CA LYS A 146 -8.68 19.34 -25.20
C LYS A 146 -7.78 19.07 -23.99
N PRO A 147 -7.78 19.96 -22.99
CA PRO A 147 -7.00 19.73 -21.77
C PRO A 147 -7.36 18.41 -21.09
N CYS A 148 -6.32 17.67 -20.71
CA CYS A 148 -6.44 16.55 -19.80
C CYS A 148 -6.71 17.08 -18.40
N SER A 149 -7.71 16.54 -17.72
CA SER A 149 -7.94 16.82 -16.31
C SER A 149 -8.67 15.68 -15.63
N THR A 150 -8.37 15.48 -14.35
CA THR A 150 -9.01 14.45 -13.53
C THR A 150 -10.52 14.64 -13.47
N ALA A 151 -10.99 15.89 -13.36
CA ALA A 151 -12.43 16.20 -13.36
C ALA A 151 -13.11 15.76 -14.65
N ARG A 152 -12.46 15.98 -15.81
CA ARG A 152 -12.97 15.58 -17.11
C ARG A 152 -12.98 14.06 -17.27
N LEU A 153 -11.94 13.37 -16.80
CA LEU A 153 -11.85 11.91 -16.85
C LEU A 153 -12.93 11.25 -15.99
N LEU A 154 -13.06 11.70 -14.73
CA LEU A 154 -14.08 11.20 -13.82
C LEU A 154 -15.48 11.48 -14.36
N SER A 155 -15.70 12.68 -14.94
CA SER A 155 -17.00 12.98 -15.54
C SER A 155 -17.29 12.13 -16.77
N LEU A 156 -16.30 11.88 -17.62
CA LEU A 156 -16.47 11.00 -18.77
C LEU A 156 -16.84 9.58 -18.35
N ILE A 157 -16.12 9.01 -17.38
CA ILE A 157 -16.30 7.62 -16.97
C ILE A 157 -17.57 7.41 -16.14
N LEU A 158 -17.87 8.32 -15.21
CA LEU A 158 -18.94 8.16 -14.22
C LEU A 158 -20.23 8.86 -14.66
N THR A 159 -20.13 10.10 -15.15
CA THR A 159 -21.29 10.93 -15.52
C THR A 159 -21.92 10.55 -16.84
N SER A 160 -21.09 10.22 -17.84
CA SER A 160 -21.57 10.18 -19.21
C SER A 160 -22.50 9.00 -19.43
N GLU A 161 -23.56 9.22 -20.22
CA GLU A 161 -24.41 8.15 -20.70
C GLU A 161 -23.56 7.06 -21.37
N LEU A 162 -23.98 5.81 -21.26
CA LEU A 162 -23.27 4.67 -21.86
C LEU A 162 -22.98 4.89 -23.35
N GLU A 163 -23.90 5.55 -24.07
CA GLU A 163 -23.69 5.92 -25.47
C GLU A 163 -22.55 6.91 -25.67
N THR A 164 -22.49 7.95 -24.83
CA THR A 164 -21.46 8.99 -24.92
C THR A 164 -20.09 8.41 -24.62
N LEU A 165 -20.01 7.57 -23.56
CA LEU A 165 -18.78 6.86 -23.22
C LEU A 165 -18.38 5.88 -24.32
N GLY A 166 -19.34 5.11 -24.86
CA GLY A 166 -19.12 4.18 -25.97
C GLY A 166 -18.63 4.87 -27.25
N ASN A 167 -19.21 6.02 -27.59
CA ASN A 167 -18.77 6.85 -28.72
C ASN A 167 -17.36 7.40 -28.49
N PHE A 168 -17.06 7.88 -27.28
CA PHE A 168 -15.71 8.34 -26.93
C PHE A 168 -14.67 7.23 -27.02
N LEU A 169 -15.06 5.99 -26.70
CA LEU A 169 -14.19 4.80 -26.75
C LEU A 169 -14.26 4.07 -28.10
N GLN A 170 -15.05 4.53 -29.06
CA GLN A 170 -15.27 3.85 -30.35
C GLN A 170 -13.96 3.57 -31.09
N GLY A 171 -13.59 2.30 -31.25
CA GLY A 171 -12.33 1.88 -31.89
C GLY A 171 -11.23 1.51 -30.90
N THR A 172 -11.52 1.46 -29.59
CA THR A 172 -10.72 0.71 -28.60
C THR A 172 -11.39 -0.62 -28.27
N GLU A 173 -10.66 -1.51 -27.61
CA GLU A 173 -11.16 -2.75 -27.04
C GLU A 173 -12.26 -2.53 -25.97
N SER A 174 -12.27 -1.37 -25.31
CA SER A 174 -13.23 -1.05 -24.25
C SER A 174 -14.63 -0.64 -24.76
N ALA A 175 -14.80 -0.35 -26.05
CA ALA A 175 -16.07 0.13 -26.61
C ALA A 175 -17.21 -0.87 -26.43
N SER A 176 -16.92 -2.17 -26.52
CA SER A 176 -17.91 -3.24 -26.35
C SER A 176 -18.38 -3.38 -24.90
N LEU A 177 -17.57 -2.95 -23.92
CA LEU A 177 -17.86 -3.06 -22.48
C LEU A 177 -18.86 -2.01 -21.96
N VAL A 178 -19.13 -1.00 -22.78
CA VAL A 178 -20.02 0.13 -22.43
C VAL A 178 -21.17 0.29 -23.42
N SER A 179 -21.46 -0.74 -24.24
CA SER A 179 -22.55 -0.67 -25.21
C SER A 179 -23.92 -0.68 -24.52
N LYS A 180 -24.93 -0.04 -25.16
CA LYS A 180 -26.30 0.00 -24.62
C LYS A 180 -26.93 -1.39 -24.50
N ASP A 181 -26.53 -2.32 -25.36
CA ASP A 181 -27.06 -3.69 -25.41
C ASP A 181 -26.70 -4.52 -24.16
N ILE A 182 -25.73 -4.06 -23.37
CA ILE A 182 -25.28 -4.70 -22.12
C ILE A 182 -25.42 -3.78 -20.90
N LYS A 183 -26.55 -3.05 -20.79
CA LYS A 183 -26.78 -2.06 -19.72
C LYS A 183 -26.45 -2.57 -18.31
N LYS A 184 -26.89 -3.79 -17.92
CA LYS A 184 -26.59 -4.36 -16.59
C LYS A 184 -25.10 -4.55 -16.35
N THR A 185 -24.41 -5.17 -17.31
CA THR A 185 -22.96 -5.40 -17.24
C THR A 185 -22.20 -4.08 -17.12
N ALA A 186 -22.56 -3.09 -17.92
CA ALA A 186 -21.93 -1.77 -17.89
C ALA A 186 -22.14 -1.05 -16.54
N ILE A 187 -23.31 -1.21 -15.92
CA ILE A 187 -23.59 -0.67 -14.57
C ILE A 187 -22.70 -1.35 -13.53
N SER A 188 -22.56 -2.68 -13.56
CA SER A 188 -21.66 -3.40 -12.65
C SER A 188 -20.21 -2.95 -12.80
N ILE A 189 -19.72 -2.78 -14.03
CA ILE A 189 -18.36 -2.29 -14.29
C ILE A 189 -18.17 -0.84 -13.80
N LYS A 190 -19.15 0.04 -14.04
CA LYS A 190 -19.14 1.42 -13.52
C LYS A 190 -19.16 1.47 -12.00
N SER A 191 -19.86 0.54 -11.35
CA SER A 191 -19.87 0.42 -9.88
C SER A 191 -18.47 0.12 -9.36
N VAL A 192 -17.78 -0.86 -9.97
CA VAL A 192 -16.38 -1.19 -9.65
C VAL A 192 -15.46 0.02 -9.88
N LEU A 193 -15.61 0.73 -10.99
CA LEU A 193 -14.86 1.96 -11.27
C LEU A 193 -15.07 3.01 -10.17
N ALA A 194 -16.33 3.34 -9.86
CA ALA A 194 -16.69 4.36 -8.88
C ALA A 194 -16.07 4.09 -7.50
N THR A 195 -16.04 2.83 -7.09
CA THR A 195 -15.47 2.36 -5.82
C THR A 195 -13.98 2.72 -5.66
N TYR A 196 -13.16 2.72 -6.73
CA TYR A 196 -11.71 2.98 -6.62
C TYR A 196 -11.28 4.36 -7.12
N ILE A 197 -11.85 4.82 -8.24
CA ILE A 197 -11.39 6.06 -8.89
C ILE A 197 -11.85 7.33 -8.15
N LYS A 198 -12.78 7.22 -7.19
CA LYS A 198 -13.21 8.35 -6.34
C LYS A 198 -12.05 8.99 -5.58
N SER A 199 -10.97 8.25 -5.32
CA SER A 199 -9.75 8.79 -4.70
C SER A 199 -9.09 9.89 -5.55
N LEU A 200 -9.20 9.82 -6.88
CA LEU A 200 -8.67 10.84 -7.80
C LEU A 200 -9.31 12.23 -7.58
N ARG A 201 -10.54 12.29 -7.03
CA ARG A 201 -11.22 13.57 -6.78
C ARG A 201 -10.43 14.50 -5.85
N PHE A 202 -9.60 13.94 -4.97
CA PHE A 202 -8.83 14.72 -4.00
C PHE A 202 -7.68 15.49 -4.65
N LEU A 203 -7.33 15.16 -5.90
CA LEU A 203 -6.33 15.88 -6.69
C LEU A 203 -6.85 17.21 -7.25
N ASP A 204 -8.16 17.45 -7.20
CA ASP A 204 -8.78 18.67 -7.71
C ASP A 204 -8.13 19.92 -7.09
N GLY A 205 -7.91 20.94 -7.91
CA GLY A 205 -7.28 22.21 -7.53
C GLY A 205 -5.79 22.12 -7.17
N LEU A 206 -5.11 20.99 -7.38
CA LEU A 206 -3.65 20.94 -7.27
C LEU A 206 -2.98 21.68 -8.43
N ASP A 207 -3.67 21.75 -9.57
CA ASP A 207 -3.33 22.48 -10.79
C ASP A 207 -3.74 23.96 -10.78
N ASP A 208 -4.30 24.43 -9.66
CA ASP A 208 -4.69 25.83 -9.46
C ASP A 208 -3.60 26.81 -9.89
N LYS A 209 -4.04 27.86 -10.60
CA LYS A 209 -3.19 28.97 -11.01
C LYS A 209 -3.32 30.14 -10.05
N ASP A 210 -2.24 30.90 -9.89
CA ASP A 210 -2.23 32.15 -9.13
C ASP A 210 -2.91 33.28 -9.93
N ALA A 211 -2.98 34.47 -9.33
CA ALA A 211 -3.60 35.64 -9.98
C ALA A 211 -2.91 36.08 -11.28
N LYS A 212 -1.68 35.59 -11.55
CA LYS A 212 -0.90 35.86 -12.76
C LYS A 212 -1.04 34.75 -13.81
N GLY A 213 -1.80 33.69 -13.51
CA GLY A 213 -1.96 32.54 -14.39
C GLY A 213 -0.84 31.51 -14.30
N GLU A 214 0.07 31.65 -13.35
CA GLU A 214 1.15 30.70 -13.13
C GLU A 214 0.69 29.56 -12.20
N PRO A 215 1.12 28.31 -12.40
CA PRO A 215 0.76 27.21 -11.50
C PRO A 215 1.20 27.51 -10.06
N LYS A 216 0.27 27.47 -9.10
CA LYS A 216 0.59 27.61 -7.66
C LYS A 216 1.54 26.49 -7.19
N ARG A 217 1.45 25.34 -7.84
CA ARG A 217 2.23 24.13 -7.57
C ARG A 217 2.86 23.64 -8.86
N LYS A 218 4.12 23.23 -8.78
CA LYS A 218 4.81 22.64 -9.93
C LYS A 218 4.21 21.25 -10.20
N PRO A 219 3.91 20.93 -11.48
CA PRO A 219 3.63 19.56 -11.89
C PRO A 219 4.77 18.63 -11.46
N PHE A 220 4.42 17.44 -11.01
CA PHE A 220 5.36 16.46 -10.49
C PHE A 220 5.09 15.10 -11.11
N SER A 221 6.09 14.54 -11.80
CA SER A 221 6.12 13.15 -12.25
C SER A 221 7.03 12.36 -11.31
N ILE A 222 6.49 11.26 -10.79
CA ILE A 222 7.24 10.30 -9.98
C ILE A 222 8.31 9.63 -10.86
N THR A 223 7.95 9.25 -12.08
CA THR A 223 8.83 8.61 -13.06
C THR A 223 10.02 9.50 -13.38
N ASP A 224 9.78 10.76 -13.75
CA ASP A 224 10.86 11.71 -14.06
C ASP A 224 11.78 11.91 -12.85
N TRP A 225 11.22 12.05 -11.63
CA TRP A 225 12.00 12.19 -10.41
C TRP A 225 12.84 10.94 -10.09
N VAL A 226 12.28 9.74 -10.29
CA VAL A 226 12.99 8.47 -10.10
C VAL A 226 14.08 8.28 -11.14
N GLN A 227 13.82 8.65 -12.40
CA GLN A 227 14.73 8.39 -13.51
C GLN A 227 15.84 9.44 -13.68
N ASP A 228 15.69 10.63 -13.10
CA ASP A 228 16.75 11.63 -13.08
C ASP A 228 17.78 11.36 -11.97
N ASP A 229 18.99 10.93 -12.37
CA ASP A 229 20.13 10.69 -11.46
C ASP A 229 20.68 11.98 -10.83
N LYS A 230 20.32 13.17 -11.33
CA LYS A 230 20.68 14.46 -10.71
C LYS A 230 19.76 14.82 -9.55
N GLN A 231 18.55 14.28 -9.53
CA GLN A 231 17.60 14.51 -8.44
C GLN A 231 18.10 13.85 -7.16
N LYS A 232 17.81 14.51 -6.05
CA LYS A 232 18.09 14.04 -4.70
C LYS A 232 16.87 14.31 -3.83
N GLY A 233 16.96 13.88 -2.58
CA GLY A 233 15.89 14.09 -1.61
C GLY A 233 14.97 12.89 -1.51
N PHE A 234 13.93 13.06 -0.71
CA PHE A 234 12.95 12.04 -0.40
C PHE A 234 11.59 12.41 -1.01
N LEU A 235 10.88 11.40 -1.51
CA LEU A 235 9.48 11.47 -1.88
C LEU A 235 8.65 10.88 -0.75
N PHE A 236 7.88 11.72 -0.06
CA PHE A 236 6.98 11.29 1.01
C PHE A 236 5.59 11.00 0.45
N LEU A 237 5.15 9.75 0.59
CA LEU A 237 3.78 9.33 0.33
C LEU A 237 3.10 9.21 1.70
N SER A 238 2.43 10.29 2.12
CA SER A 238 1.90 10.39 3.49
C SER A 238 0.38 10.31 3.50
N SER A 239 -0.15 9.80 4.61
CA SER A 239 -1.57 9.88 4.93
C SER A 239 -1.73 9.96 6.44
N ASN A 240 -2.67 10.76 6.93
CA ASN A 240 -3.07 10.66 8.34
C ASN A 240 -4.00 9.45 8.53
N ALA A 241 -4.16 9.00 9.78
CA ALA A 241 -4.95 7.80 10.08
C ALA A 241 -6.42 7.93 9.65
N GLN A 242 -7.02 9.11 9.81
CA GLN A 242 -8.45 9.35 9.52
C GLN A 242 -8.78 9.28 8.02
N GLN A 243 -7.83 9.60 7.15
CA GLN A 243 -8.04 9.72 5.71
C GLN A 243 -7.32 8.62 4.92
N HIS A 244 -6.69 7.68 5.63
CA HIS A 244 -5.86 6.66 5.00
C HIS A 244 -6.67 5.77 4.05
N ALA A 245 -7.84 5.27 4.46
CA ALA A 245 -8.70 4.43 3.62
C ALA A 245 -9.02 5.10 2.27
N SER A 246 -9.41 6.38 2.28
CA SER A 246 -9.75 7.12 1.06
C SER A 246 -8.55 7.41 0.15
N LEU A 247 -7.34 7.51 0.71
CA LEU A 247 -6.09 7.73 -0.05
C LEU A 247 -5.36 6.44 -0.45
N ARG A 248 -5.75 5.30 0.11
CA ARG A 248 -5.10 4.01 -0.13
C ARG A 248 -4.94 3.65 -1.61
N PRO A 249 -5.94 3.84 -2.50
CA PRO A 249 -5.76 3.57 -3.93
C PRO A 249 -4.69 4.48 -4.58
N LEU A 250 -4.70 5.77 -4.25
CA LEU A 250 -3.73 6.74 -4.76
C LEU A 250 -2.30 6.42 -4.32
N ILE A 251 -2.11 6.16 -3.02
CA ILE A 251 -0.78 5.84 -2.48
C ILE A 251 -0.23 4.55 -3.08
N SER A 252 -1.08 3.55 -3.24
CA SER A 252 -0.73 2.27 -3.88
C SER A 252 -0.32 2.50 -5.34
N THR A 253 -1.04 3.36 -6.06
CA THR A 253 -0.73 3.77 -7.43
C THR A 253 0.63 4.47 -7.51
N TRP A 254 0.91 5.44 -6.64
CA TRP A 254 2.20 6.15 -6.62
C TRP A 254 3.39 5.23 -6.33
N LEU A 255 3.21 4.24 -5.44
CA LEU A 255 4.24 3.23 -5.18
C LEU A 255 4.46 2.31 -6.38
N ALA A 256 3.40 1.91 -7.09
CA ALA A 256 3.52 1.11 -8.30
C ALA A 256 4.25 1.89 -9.41
N ILE A 257 3.88 3.16 -9.63
CA ILE A 257 4.57 4.05 -10.58
C ILE A 257 6.05 4.16 -10.22
N ALA A 258 6.37 4.44 -8.95
CA ALA A 258 7.75 4.57 -8.50
C ALA A 258 8.55 3.27 -8.72
N SER A 259 7.93 2.13 -8.44
CA SER A 259 8.55 0.80 -8.61
C SER A 259 8.85 0.49 -10.08
N ASN A 260 7.87 0.73 -10.96
CA ASN A 260 8.03 0.56 -12.41
C ASN A 260 9.06 1.54 -12.99
N ALA A 261 9.08 2.78 -12.50
CA ALA A 261 10.07 3.76 -12.91
C ALA A 261 11.50 3.33 -12.56
N ILE A 262 11.72 2.65 -11.42
CA ILE A 262 13.02 2.06 -11.08
C ILE A 262 13.36 0.93 -12.04
N LEU A 263 12.41 0.06 -12.41
CA LEU A 263 12.64 -1.02 -13.38
C LEU A 263 12.96 -0.50 -14.79
N GLY A 264 12.49 0.70 -15.14
CA GLY A 264 12.79 1.37 -16.40
C GLY A 264 14.19 1.99 -16.50
N LEU A 265 14.96 2.03 -15.41
CA LEU A 265 16.31 2.59 -15.40
C LEU A 265 17.32 1.70 -16.14
N LYS A 266 18.46 2.27 -16.50
CA LYS A 266 19.63 1.47 -16.94
C LYS A 266 20.28 0.81 -15.73
N ALA A 267 20.79 -0.41 -15.93
CA ALA A 267 21.50 -1.13 -14.88
C ALA A 267 22.69 -0.32 -14.36
N ASP A 268 22.81 -0.22 -13.03
CA ASP A 268 23.84 0.52 -12.33
C ASP A 268 24.04 -0.09 -10.93
N GLU A 269 25.24 -0.61 -10.67
CA GLU A 269 25.57 -1.28 -9.41
C GLU A 269 25.83 -0.31 -8.25
N ASP A 270 26.07 0.97 -8.54
CA ASP A 270 26.35 2.02 -7.55
C ASP A 270 25.09 2.81 -7.18
N ARG A 271 24.06 2.84 -8.04
CA ARG A 271 22.78 3.51 -7.77
C ARG A 271 22.06 2.89 -6.56
N ARG A 272 21.52 3.73 -5.68
CA ARG A 272 20.61 3.30 -4.61
C ARG A 272 19.35 4.17 -4.61
N ILE A 273 18.20 3.55 -4.85
CA ILE A 273 16.88 4.16 -4.68
C ILE A 273 16.11 3.33 -3.67
N TRP A 274 15.82 3.94 -2.53
CA TRP A 274 15.16 3.26 -1.42
C TRP A 274 13.64 3.35 -1.55
N VAL A 275 12.95 2.23 -1.36
CA VAL A 275 11.50 2.18 -1.19
C VAL A 275 11.23 1.69 0.23
N ILE A 276 10.77 2.59 1.10
CA ILE A 276 10.59 2.35 2.52
C ILE A 276 9.10 2.35 2.83
N MET A 277 8.62 1.21 3.34
CA MET A 277 7.21 0.97 3.63
C MET A 277 7.10 0.61 5.11
N ASP A 278 6.74 1.57 5.97
CA ASP A 278 6.64 1.31 7.43
C ASP A 278 5.58 0.25 7.75
N GLU A 279 4.49 0.22 6.97
CA GLU A 279 3.42 -0.76 7.11
C GLU A 279 2.86 -1.20 5.74
N MET A 280 3.55 -2.12 5.05
CA MET A 280 3.09 -2.52 3.72
C MET A 280 1.66 -3.11 3.67
N PRO A 281 1.23 -3.98 4.60
CA PRO A 281 -0.10 -4.59 4.57
C PRO A 281 -1.29 -3.62 4.62
N SER A 282 -1.09 -2.36 5.00
CA SER A 282 -2.18 -1.37 4.96
C SER A 282 -2.44 -0.77 3.58
N LEU A 283 -1.64 -1.12 2.57
CA LEU A 283 -1.86 -0.73 1.18
C LEU A 283 -2.74 -1.74 0.44
N HIS A 284 -3.23 -1.35 -0.73
CA HIS A 284 -3.78 -2.32 -1.67
C HIS A 284 -2.67 -3.24 -2.19
N LYS A 285 -3.07 -4.41 -2.71
CA LYS A 285 -2.13 -5.33 -3.35
C LYS A 285 -1.43 -4.59 -4.50
N LEU A 286 -0.13 -4.36 -4.36
CA LEU A 286 0.68 -3.77 -5.42
C LEU A 286 0.87 -4.81 -6.54
N PRO A 287 0.58 -4.48 -7.81
CA PRO A 287 0.76 -5.39 -8.92
C PRO A 287 2.21 -5.88 -9.02
N GLU A 288 2.38 -7.19 -9.20
CA GLU A 288 3.67 -7.85 -9.48
C GLU A 288 4.82 -7.51 -8.51
N LEU A 289 4.51 -7.12 -7.28
CA LEU A 289 5.50 -6.66 -6.31
C LEU A 289 6.61 -7.70 -6.05
N ASP A 290 6.26 -8.98 -6.03
CA ASP A 290 7.19 -10.10 -5.91
C ASP A 290 8.22 -10.12 -7.05
N ASN A 291 7.76 -9.98 -8.31
CA ASN A 291 8.63 -9.88 -9.47
C ASN A 291 9.49 -8.63 -9.41
N ILE A 292 8.89 -7.47 -9.07
CA ILE A 292 9.58 -6.18 -8.95
C ILE A 292 10.74 -6.31 -7.95
N ILE A 293 10.47 -6.75 -6.72
CA ILE A 293 11.50 -6.86 -5.67
C ILE A 293 12.64 -7.79 -6.14
N SER A 294 12.32 -8.88 -6.84
CA SER A 294 13.34 -9.81 -7.33
C SER A 294 14.27 -9.20 -8.39
N GLU A 295 13.76 -8.31 -9.24
CA GLU A 295 14.48 -7.76 -10.39
C GLU A 295 15.15 -6.41 -10.10
N VAL A 296 14.57 -5.59 -9.24
CA VAL A 296 14.93 -4.18 -9.05
C VAL A 296 16.39 -3.98 -8.61
N ARG A 297 17.00 -5.03 -8.03
CA ARG A 297 18.41 -5.05 -7.61
C ARG A 297 19.36 -4.60 -8.73
N LYS A 298 19.12 -5.02 -9.98
CA LYS A 298 20.01 -4.68 -11.13
C LYS A 298 20.01 -3.17 -11.44
N PHE A 299 18.97 -2.46 -11.01
CA PHE A 299 18.79 -1.03 -11.24
C PHE A 299 19.06 -0.17 -10.00
N GLY A 300 19.42 -0.80 -8.87
CA GLY A 300 19.74 -0.12 -7.61
C GLY A 300 18.58 0.03 -6.64
N GLY A 301 17.42 -0.59 -6.89
CA GLY A 301 16.29 -0.53 -5.97
C GLY A 301 16.55 -1.28 -4.66
N CYS A 302 16.18 -0.67 -3.54
CA CYS A 302 16.39 -1.19 -2.19
C CYS A 302 15.07 -1.12 -1.41
N TYR A 303 14.45 -2.26 -1.11
CA TYR A 303 13.17 -2.30 -0.40
C TYR A 303 13.38 -2.50 1.09
N VAL A 304 12.65 -1.72 1.89
CA VAL A 304 12.57 -1.87 3.34
C VAL A 304 11.10 -2.02 3.68
N ILE A 305 10.70 -3.23 4.07
CA ILE A 305 9.31 -3.57 4.34
C ILE A 305 9.14 -3.76 5.84
N GLY A 306 8.30 -2.93 6.43
CA GLY A 306 7.79 -3.10 7.77
C GLY A 306 6.54 -3.99 7.77
N LEU A 307 6.51 -4.95 8.70
CA LEU A 307 5.38 -5.84 8.93
C LEU A 307 5.04 -5.85 10.42
N GLN A 308 3.75 -5.87 10.78
CA GLN A 308 3.31 -6.21 12.16
C GLN A 308 2.70 -7.59 12.25
N SER A 309 2.13 -8.06 11.14
CA SER A 309 1.45 -9.33 11.08
C SER A 309 1.64 -9.97 9.72
N TYR A 310 2.25 -11.15 9.71
CA TYR A 310 2.34 -11.97 8.50
C TYR A 310 0.94 -12.42 8.01
N ALA A 311 -0.05 -12.55 8.90
CA ALA A 311 -1.42 -12.86 8.49
C ALA A 311 -2.05 -11.74 7.64
N GLN A 312 -1.75 -10.48 7.93
CA GLN A 312 -2.20 -9.35 7.10
C GLN A 312 -1.53 -9.38 5.73
N LEU A 313 -0.24 -9.74 5.67
CA LEU A 313 0.46 -9.93 4.40
C LEU A 313 -0.22 -11.02 3.54
N VAL A 314 -0.55 -12.15 4.14
CA VAL A 314 -1.27 -13.26 3.48
C VAL A 314 -2.66 -12.84 3.04
N LYS A 315 -3.39 -12.06 3.84
CA LYS A 315 -4.72 -11.52 3.47
C LYS A 315 -4.63 -10.68 2.20
N THR A 316 -3.63 -9.80 2.08
CA THR A 316 -3.50 -8.87 0.95
C THR A 316 -2.93 -9.55 -0.31
N TYR A 317 -1.91 -10.41 -0.18
CA TYR A 317 -1.16 -10.95 -1.33
C TYR A 317 -1.45 -12.41 -1.64
N GLY A 318 -2.16 -13.13 -0.76
CA GLY A 318 -2.28 -14.58 -0.80
C GLY A 318 -1.03 -15.28 -0.24
N LYS A 319 -1.17 -16.53 0.20
CA LYS A 319 -0.11 -17.25 0.93
C LYS A 319 1.19 -17.39 0.12
N ASN A 320 1.09 -17.82 -1.14
CA ASN A 320 2.25 -18.06 -1.99
C ASN A 320 3.05 -16.78 -2.24
N THR A 321 2.38 -15.72 -2.70
CA THR A 321 3.02 -14.41 -2.96
C THR A 321 3.60 -13.81 -1.68
N ALA A 322 2.90 -13.94 -0.55
CA ALA A 322 3.38 -13.47 0.76
C ALA A 322 4.68 -14.17 1.16
N ASP A 323 4.79 -15.49 0.96
CA ASP A 323 6.02 -16.25 1.20
C ASP A 323 7.16 -15.79 0.28
N VAL A 324 6.89 -15.59 -1.02
CA VAL A 324 7.89 -15.11 -1.98
C VAL A 324 8.42 -13.73 -1.58
N ILE A 325 7.53 -12.77 -1.28
CA ILE A 325 7.94 -11.43 -0.84
C ILE A 325 8.79 -11.53 0.43
N PHE A 326 8.37 -12.32 1.41
CA PHE A 326 9.10 -12.49 2.66
C PHE A 326 10.51 -13.05 2.44
N ASP A 327 10.64 -14.03 1.54
CA ASP A 327 11.92 -14.69 1.20
C ASP A 327 12.92 -13.77 0.49
N LEU A 328 12.45 -12.79 -0.27
CA LEU A 328 13.32 -11.79 -0.92
C LEU A 328 13.98 -10.82 0.06
N LEU A 329 13.44 -10.66 1.27
CA LEU A 329 13.96 -9.73 2.28
C LEU A 329 15.12 -10.36 3.07
N ASN A 330 16.37 -10.11 2.70
CA ASN A 330 17.51 -10.86 3.25
C ASN A 330 17.98 -10.38 4.63
N SER A 331 17.96 -9.07 4.89
CA SER A 331 18.33 -8.53 6.19
C SER A 331 17.08 -8.39 7.05
N ARG A 332 16.98 -9.12 8.15
CA ARG A 332 15.73 -9.24 8.90
C ARG A 332 15.90 -8.82 10.35
N PHE A 333 15.08 -7.87 10.76
CA PHE A 333 14.92 -7.47 12.16
C PHE A 333 13.63 -8.07 12.69
N TYR A 334 13.74 -8.85 13.75
CA TYR A 334 12.62 -9.45 14.46
C TYR A 334 12.50 -8.79 15.84
N PHE A 335 11.59 -7.83 15.95
CA PHE A 335 11.17 -7.27 17.24
C PHE A 335 10.12 -8.18 17.88
N ARG A 336 9.58 -7.75 19.03
CA ARG A 336 8.47 -8.45 19.68
C ARG A 336 7.29 -8.69 18.74
N ALA A 337 6.86 -9.95 18.65
CA ALA A 337 5.67 -10.36 17.92
C ALA A 337 4.71 -11.09 18.87
N PRO A 338 3.51 -10.55 19.16
CA PRO A 338 2.60 -11.13 20.15
C PRO A 338 1.91 -12.40 19.63
N SER A 339 1.59 -12.46 18.34
CA SER A 339 0.90 -13.62 17.75
C SER A 339 1.80 -14.85 17.71
N ALA A 340 1.25 -16.01 18.05
CA ALA A 340 1.97 -17.28 18.01
C ALA A 340 2.51 -17.60 16.60
N GLN A 341 1.72 -17.34 15.56
CA GLN A 341 2.12 -17.59 14.17
C GLN A 341 3.37 -16.80 13.79
N MET A 342 3.40 -15.48 14.02
CA MET A 342 4.58 -14.67 13.68
C MET A 342 5.79 -15.05 14.55
N ALA A 343 5.59 -15.30 15.85
CA ALA A 343 6.68 -15.72 16.74
C ALA A 343 7.31 -17.07 16.32
N GLN A 344 6.50 -18.01 15.81
CA GLN A 344 6.98 -19.27 15.23
C GLN A 344 7.75 -19.05 13.93
N ILE A 345 7.25 -18.18 13.05
CA ILE A 345 7.96 -17.80 11.81
C ILE A 345 9.32 -17.18 12.15
N SER A 346 9.36 -16.20 13.05
CA SER A 346 10.60 -15.55 13.49
C SER A 346 11.56 -16.53 14.14
N SER A 347 11.10 -17.38 15.05
CA SER A 347 11.94 -18.40 15.71
C SER A 347 12.54 -19.39 14.69
N LYS A 348 11.72 -19.89 13.77
CA LYS A 348 12.17 -20.81 12.71
C LYS A 348 13.17 -20.15 11.77
N ASP A 349 12.95 -18.88 11.42
CA ASP A 349 13.85 -18.15 10.51
C ASP A 349 15.20 -17.79 11.14
N LEU A 350 15.19 -17.49 12.44
CA LEU A 350 16.41 -17.34 13.23
C LEU A 350 17.18 -18.67 13.31
N GLY A 351 16.47 -19.81 13.32
CA GLY A 351 17.05 -21.13 13.15
C GLY A 351 17.31 -21.87 14.46
N GLU A 352 18.04 -22.97 14.37
CA GLU A 352 18.30 -23.91 15.47
C GLU A 352 19.79 -24.03 15.78
N GLN A 353 20.10 -24.49 16.99
CA GLN A 353 21.43 -24.82 17.46
C GLN A 353 21.44 -26.21 18.10
N GLU A 354 22.53 -26.93 17.89
CA GLU A 354 22.84 -28.16 18.62
C GLU A 354 23.65 -27.79 19.86
N VAL A 355 23.19 -28.26 21.02
CA VAL A 355 23.84 -28.01 22.31
C VAL A 355 24.12 -29.33 22.99
N ASP A 356 25.37 -29.54 23.39
CA ASP A 356 25.76 -30.68 24.22
C ASP A 356 25.43 -30.38 25.68
N VAL A 357 24.39 -31.04 26.19
CA VAL A 357 23.96 -30.94 27.58
C VAL A 357 24.59 -32.07 28.38
N SER A 358 25.38 -31.71 29.39
CA SER A 358 25.93 -32.67 30.35
C SER A 358 24.98 -32.79 31.53
N ARG A 359 24.48 -34.00 31.79
CA ARG A 359 23.62 -34.30 32.95
C ARG A 359 24.39 -35.14 33.95
N GLU A 360 24.51 -34.63 35.16
CA GLU A 360 25.08 -35.35 36.29
C GLU A 360 23.95 -36.02 37.08
N ASN A 361 23.99 -37.35 37.16
CA ASN A 361 23.09 -38.15 37.99
C ASN A 361 23.87 -38.61 39.23
N ILE A 362 23.41 -38.17 40.39
CA ILE A 362 23.94 -38.59 41.69
C ILE A 362 23.00 -39.65 42.25
N SER A 363 23.48 -40.89 42.37
CA SER A 363 22.74 -41.96 43.03
C SER A 363 23.16 -42.06 44.49
N TYR A 364 22.23 -41.75 45.41
CA TYR A 364 22.43 -41.90 46.85
C TYR A 364 22.13 -43.33 47.31
N GLY A 365 23.13 -44.01 47.86
CA GLY A 365 22.97 -45.33 48.46
C GLY A 365 22.57 -45.25 49.94
N ALA A 366 21.95 -46.31 50.48
CA ALA A 366 21.61 -46.39 51.92
C ALA A 366 22.82 -46.39 52.88
N ASN A 367 24.05 -46.51 52.35
CA ASN A 367 25.32 -46.44 53.09
C ASN A 367 26.17 -45.29 52.54
N ALA A 368 26.66 -44.41 53.43
CA ALA A 368 27.44 -43.20 53.11
C ALA A 368 28.78 -43.42 52.38
N LEU A 369 29.18 -44.67 52.13
CA LEU A 369 30.44 -45.06 51.48
C LEU A 369 30.28 -45.41 49.98
N ARG A 370 29.08 -45.30 49.40
CA ARG A 370 28.81 -45.75 48.03
C ARG A 370 27.85 -44.81 47.27
N ASP A 371 28.20 -43.53 47.22
CA ASP A 371 27.56 -42.60 46.29
C ASP A 371 28.28 -42.65 44.94
N GLY A 372 27.52 -42.89 43.87
CA GLY A 372 28.01 -42.93 42.49
C GLY A 372 27.59 -41.67 41.74
N VAL A 373 28.57 -41.00 41.13
CA VAL A 373 28.33 -39.88 40.21
C VAL A 373 28.46 -40.41 38.78
N SER A 374 27.41 -40.27 37.98
CA SER A 374 27.42 -40.61 36.55
C SER A 374 27.16 -39.35 35.72
N ILE A 375 28.04 -39.06 34.78
CA ILE A 375 27.91 -37.92 33.87
C ILE A 375 27.52 -38.47 32.48
N GLY A 376 26.31 -38.13 32.05
CA GLY A 376 25.84 -38.42 30.69
C GLY A 376 25.93 -37.17 29.82
N HIS A 377 26.39 -37.33 28.58
CA HIS A 377 26.30 -36.28 27.57
C HIS A 377 25.12 -36.57 26.63
N GLN A 378 24.33 -35.55 26.35
CA GLN A 378 23.24 -35.61 25.38
C GLN A 378 23.29 -34.38 24.49
N THR A 379 23.48 -34.58 23.19
CA THR A 379 23.29 -33.52 22.19
C THR A 379 21.80 -33.29 21.99
N VAL A 380 21.36 -32.04 22.09
CA VAL A 380 19.96 -31.63 21.90
C VAL A 380 19.91 -30.50 20.89
N THR A 381 19.10 -30.66 19.86
CA THR A 381 18.75 -29.58 18.92
C THR A 381 17.62 -28.75 19.51
N ARG A 382 17.78 -27.42 19.53
CA ARG A 382 16.75 -26.48 19.98
C ARG A 382 16.81 -25.18 19.18
N PRO A 383 15.71 -24.40 19.12
CA PRO A 383 15.74 -23.06 18.53
C PRO A 383 16.87 -22.21 19.14
N VAL A 384 17.51 -21.37 18.33
CA VAL A 384 18.46 -20.38 18.86
C VAL A 384 17.71 -19.36 19.71
N VAL A 385 16.52 -18.97 19.25
CA VAL A 385 15.58 -18.13 19.99
C VAL A 385 14.21 -18.79 19.88
N SER A 386 13.61 -19.11 21.01
CA SER A 386 12.28 -19.70 21.10
C SER A 386 11.18 -18.68 20.77
N SER A 387 10.01 -19.15 20.34
CA SER A 387 8.85 -18.28 20.11
C SER A 387 8.44 -17.52 21.37
N SER A 388 8.59 -18.12 22.56
CA SER A 388 8.32 -17.45 23.84
C SER A 388 9.28 -16.30 24.12
N GLU A 389 10.57 -16.44 23.78
CA GLU A 389 11.53 -15.33 23.87
C GLU A 389 11.20 -14.19 22.90
N ILE A 390 10.72 -14.50 21.69
CA ILE A 390 10.23 -13.47 20.75
C ILE A 390 9.01 -12.74 21.30
N GLN A 391 8.07 -13.45 21.93
CA GLN A 391 6.85 -12.87 22.50
C GLN A 391 7.12 -12.02 23.74
N ALA A 392 8.08 -12.43 24.57
CA ALA A 392 8.43 -11.78 25.84
C ALA A 392 9.47 -10.64 25.70
N MET A 393 9.93 -10.37 24.48
CA MET A 393 10.97 -9.37 24.22
C MET A 393 10.53 -7.95 24.59
N ASP A 394 11.39 -7.20 25.29
CA ASP A 394 11.09 -5.82 25.65
C ASP A 394 11.05 -4.90 24.42
N ASP A 395 10.37 -3.76 24.57
CA ASP A 395 10.37 -2.73 23.53
C ASP A 395 11.81 -2.24 23.28
N LEU A 396 12.09 -1.88 22.02
CA LEU A 396 13.40 -1.48 21.50
C LEU A 396 14.45 -2.60 21.45
N GLN A 397 14.11 -3.83 21.82
CA GLN A 397 14.95 -4.98 21.53
C GLN A 397 14.55 -5.65 20.23
N CYS A 398 15.51 -6.24 19.52
CA CYS A 398 15.25 -7.09 18.35
C CYS A 398 16.37 -8.10 18.11
N TYR A 399 16.05 -9.19 17.41
CA TYR A 399 17.04 -10.07 16.82
C TYR A 399 17.30 -9.69 15.37
N LEU A 400 18.57 -9.55 15.02
CA LEU A 400 19.03 -9.28 13.67
C LEU A 400 19.64 -10.54 13.04
N ARG A 401 19.12 -10.88 11.86
CA ARG A 401 19.72 -11.81 10.91
C ARG A 401 20.22 -11.04 9.69
N VAL A 402 21.49 -11.23 9.33
CA VAL A 402 22.09 -10.63 8.13
C VAL A 402 22.62 -11.69 7.17
N PRO A 403 22.53 -11.46 5.86
CA PRO A 403 22.91 -12.45 4.86
C PRO A 403 24.38 -12.87 4.98
N GLY A 404 24.59 -14.19 4.91
CA GLY A 404 25.89 -14.86 4.99
C GLY A 404 26.56 -14.85 6.38
N SER A 405 25.86 -14.41 7.43
CA SER A 405 26.29 -14.60 8.82
C SER A 405 25.67 -15.88 9.36
N SER A 406 26.46 -16.69 10.06
CA SER A 406 25.94 -17.81 10.86
C SER A 406 25.52 -17.37 12.27
N PHE A 407 25.75 -16.11 12.63
CA PHE A 407 25.39 -15.56 13.95
C PHE A 407 24.16 -14.67 13.85
N ILE A 408 23.28 -14.86 14.82
CA ILE A 408 22.15 -13.97 15.14
C ILE A 408 22.64 -12.98 16.19
N THR A 409 22.23 -11.72 16.08
CA THR A 409 22.63 -10.67 17.01
C THR A 409 21.41 -10.10 17.69
N GLN A 410 21.31 -10.19 19.01
CA GLN A 410 20.34 -9.40 19.77
C GLN A 410 20.83 -7.95 19.83
N LEU A 411 19.94 -7.02 19.51
CA LEU A 411 20.17 -5.59 19.55
C LEU A 411 19.24 -4.96 20.57
N GLU A 412 19.76 -3.95 21.26
CA GLU A 412 19.00 -3.05 22.10
C GLU A 412 19.13 -1.64 21.52
N LEU A 413 18.04 -1.12 20.97
CA LEU A 413 18.03 0.12 20.24
C LEU A 413 17.95 1.32 21.19
N HIS A 414 18.86 2.27 21.00
CA HIS A 414 18.79 3.54 21.70
C HIS A 414 17.63 4.39 21.14
N PHE A 415 16.67 4.73 22.00
CA PHE A 415 15.58 5.64 21.65
C PHE A 415 16.11 7.06 21.44
N ASP A 416 15.99 7.55 20.21
CA ASP A 416 16.38 8.90 19.83
C ASP A 416 15.13 9.78 19.72
N LYS A 417 14.99 10.73 20.65
CA LYS A 417 13.92 11.73 20.63
C LYS A 417 14.24 12.82 19.61
N MET A 418 14.01 12.50 18.33
CA MET A 418 14.15 13.44 17.23
C MET A 418 13.16 14.60 17.38
N ARG A 419 13.67 15.84 17.25
CA ARG A 419 12.83 17.04 17.17
C ARG A 419 12.04 17.05 15.86
N ASP A 420 10.85 17.65 15.89
CA ASP A 420 10.12 17.94 14.67
C ASP A 420 10.79 19.12 13.95
N VAL A 421 11.04 18.97 12.66
CA VAL A 421 11.58 20.02 11.78
C VAL A 421 10.46 20.75 11.02
N THR A 422 9.29 20.13 10.90
CA THR A 422 8.08 20.67 10.28
C THR A 422 6.84 20.04 10.95
N PRO A 423 5.65 20.67 10.88
CA PRO A 423 4.42 19.99 11.22
C PRO A 423 4.27 18.67 10.45
N ALA A 424 3.74 17.64 11.11
CA ALA A 424 3.48 16.33 10.50
C ALA A 424 2.52 16.46 9.32
N PHE A 425 1.45 17.24 9.51
CA PHE A 425 0.40 17.46 8.53
C PHE A 425 -0.03 18.93 8.57
N ILE A 426 -0.20 19.53 7.39
CA ILE A 426 -0.75 20.89 7.23
C ILE A 426 -1.99 20.75 6.38
N LYS A 427 -3.18 20.86 6.99
CA LYS A 427 -4.44 20.67 6.26
C LYS A 427 -4.55 21.67 5.11
N ARG A 428 -4.74 21.15 3.90
CA ARG A 428 -5.07 21.91 2.70
C ARG A 428 -6.51 22.41 2.79
N GLU A 429 -6.73 23.69 2.60
CA GLU A 429 -8.06 24.24 2.39
C GLU A 429 -8.44 24.04 0.92
N HIS A 430 -9.31 23.05 0.66
CA HIS A 430 -9.73 22.71 -0.68
C HIS A 430 -11.24 22.53 -0.75
N THR A 431 -11.86 23.26 -1.67
CA THR A 431 -13.25 23.06 -2.09
C THR A 431 -13.24 22.44 -3.48
N LEU A 432 -13.91 21.29 -3.62
CA LEU A 432 -14.09 20.64 -4.91
C LEU A 432 -14.76 21.60 -5.89
N SER A 433 -14.26 21.65 -7.11
CA SER A 433 -14.85 22.39 -8.21
C SER A 433 -16.29 21.90 -8.49
N PRO A 434 -17.18 22.74 -9.04
CA PRO A 434 -18.53 22.31 -9.37
C PRO A 434 -18.59 21.06 -10.25
N ALA A 435 -17.63 20.93 -11.19
CA ALA A 435 -17.51 19.74 -12.03
C ALA A 435 -17.14 18.50 -11.20
N MET A 436 -16.22 18.63 -10.24
CA MET A 436 -15.79 17.53 -9.38
C MET A 436 -16.87 17.13 -8.36
N ILE A 437 -17.61 18.09 -7.81
CA ILE A 437 -18.78 17.82 -6.95
C ILE A 437 -19.81 16.98 -7.71
N LYS A 438 -20.13 17.37 -8.95
CA LYS A 438 -21.05 16.63 -9.81
C LYS A 438 -20.54 15.21 -10.08
N ALA A 439 -19.28 15.08 -10.51
CA ALA A 439 -18.66 13.77 -10.77
C ALA A 439 -18.68 12.87 -9.52
N TYR A 440 -18.44 13.42 -8.33
CA TYR A 440 -18.52 12.67 -7.08
C TYR A 440 -19.94 12.19 -6.75
N GLN A 441 -20.94 13.07 -6.89
CA GLN A 441 -22.34 12.70 -6.65
C GLN A 441 -22.79 11.56 -7.58
N GLU A 442 -22.31 11.56 -8.81
CA GLU A 442 -22.64 10.53 -9.79
C GLU A 442 -21.84 9.24 -9.56
N ALA A 443 -20.60 9.35 -9.07
CA ALA A 443 -19.86 8.19 -8.55
C ALA A 443 -20.68 7.49 -7.47
N VAL A 444 -21.22 8.25 -6.52
CA VAL A 444 -22.06 7.73 -5.44
C VAL A 444 -23.35 7.10 -5.97
N TYR A 445 -23.98 7.69 -7.00
CA TYR A 445 -25.11 7.06 -7.68
C TYR A 445 -24.73 5.70 -8.27
N CYS A 446 -23.63 5.64 -9.03
CA CYS A 446 -23.16 4.39 -9.65
C CYS A 446 -22.74 3.34 -8.63
N GLU A 447 -22.13 3.75 -7.52
CA GLU A 447 -21.63 2.84 -6.48
C GLU A 447 -22.77 2.29 -5.61
N CYS A 448 -23.73 3.12 -5.20
CA CYS A 448 -24.66 2.77 -4.13
C CYS A 448 -26.13 2.66 -4.58
N VAL A 449 -26.54 3.38 -5.63
CA VAL A 449 -27.97 3.51 -5.98
C VAL A 449 -28.31 2.69 -7.22
N ALA A 450 -27.55 2.85 -8.30
CA ALA A 450 -27.78 2.14 -9.57
C ALA A 450 -27.78 0.60 -9.41
N PRO A 451 -26.90 -0.03 -8.60
CA PRO A 451 -26.98 -1.46 -8.34
C PRO A 451 -28.34 -1.91 -7.79
N GLY A 452 -28.94 -1.11 -6.90
CA GLY A 452 -30.26 -1.36 -6.32
C GLY A 452 -31.39 -1.38 -7.37
N LEU A 453 -31.27 -0.55 -8.40
CA LEU A 453 -32.29 -0.40 -9.45
C LEU A 453 -32.15 -1.44 -10.56
N PHE A 454 -30.93 -1.90 -10.87
CA PHE A 454 -30.67 -2.64 -12.10
C PHE A 454 -30.16 -4.07 -11.89
N LEU A 455 -29.62 -4.40 -10.72
CA LEU A 455 -28.96 -5.69 -10.46
C LEU A 455 -29.80 -6.58 -9.54
N SER A 456 -29.56 -7.89 -9.62
CA SER A 456 -30.13 -8.88 -8.72
C SER A 456 -29.49 -8.79 -7.32
N GLU A 457 -30.13 -9.40 -6.33
CA GLU A 457 -29.63 -9.44 -4.95
C GLU A 457 -28.23 -10.09 -4.87
N GLU A 458 -27.99 -11.16 -5.61
CA GLU A 458 -26.69 -11.83 -5.67
C GLU A 458 -25.58 -10.92 -6.22
N GLU A 459 -25.85 -10.21 -7.32
CA GLU A 459 -24.92 -9.24 -7.90
C GLU A 459 -24.65 -8.06 -6.96
N ARG A 460 -25.68 -7.56 -6.26
CA ARG A 460 -25.56 -6.48 -5.26
C ARG A 460 -24.72 -6.89 -4.06
N ASN A 461 -24.91 -8.11 -3.56
CA ASN A 461 -24.14 -8.65 -2.44
C ASN A 461 -22.66 -8.74 -2.80
N ALA A 462 -22.34 -9.21 -4.01
CA ALA A 462 -20.96 -9.28 -4.48
C ALA A 462 -20.28 -7.90 -4.61
N LEU A 463 -21.01 -6.85 -4.98
CA LEU A 463 -20.48 -5.48 -5.00
C LEU A 463 -20.30 -4.92 -3.58
N SER A 464 -21.26 -5.18 -2.70
CA SER A 464 -21.23 -4.72 -1.30
C SER A 464 -20.06 -5.33 -0.53
N THR A 465 -19.75 -6.62 -0.74
CA THR A 465 -18.57 -7.27 -0.16
C THR A 465 -17.27 -6.59 -0.61
N ARG A 466 -17.14 -6.23 -1.89
CA ARG A 466 -15.95 -5.50 -2.38
C ARG A 466 -15.83 -4.11 -1.76
N GLN A 467 -16.94 -3.44 -1.53
CA GLN A 467 -16.96 -2.13 -0.90
C GLN A 467 -16.53 -2.22 0.57
N SER A 468 -17.00 -3.23 1.32
CA SER A 468 -16.63 -3.39 2.73
C SER A 468 -15.16 -3.78 2.91
N GLU A 469 -14.57 -4.55 1.98
CA GLU A 469 -13.13 -4.86 1.95
C GLU A 469 -12.24 -3.60 1.82
N GLN A 470 -12.81 -2.45 1.45
CA GLN A 470 -12.06 -1.19 1.40
C GLN A 470 -11.73 -0.58 2.77
N PHE A 471 -12.32 -1.07 3.86
CA PHE A 471 -12.14 -0.48 5.18
C PHE A 471 -11.53 -1.48 6.14
N ASP A 472 -10.50 -1.06 6.87
CA ASP A 472 -9.86 -1.91 7.87
C ASP A 472 -10.56 -1.77 9.24
N THR A 473 -11.30 -0.67 9.44
CA THR A 473 -11.99 -0.35 10.71
C THR A 473 -13.41 0.17 10.50
N ALA A 474 -14.27 -0.03 11.50
CA ALA A 474 -15.64 0.48 11.49
C ALA A 474 -15.72 2.02 11.50
N GLU A 475 -14.72 2.70 12.04
CA GLU A 475 -14.68 4.17 12.05
C GLU A 475 -14.43 4.76 10.66
N GLU A 476 -13.48 4.18 9.90
CA GLU A 476 -13.24 4.57 8.50
C GLU A 476 -14.50 4.36 7.65
N MET A 477 -15.18 3.23 7.85
CA MET A 477 -16.44 2.94 7.18
C MET A 477 -17.52 3.97 7.52
N LYS A 478 -17.70 4.32 8.80
CA LYS A 478 -18.68 5.34 9.24
C LYS A 478 -18.41 6.72 8.61
N LEU A 479 -17.14 7.13 8.53
CA LEU A 479 -16.78 8.42 7.94
C LEU A 479 -17.13 8.49 6.45
N GLU A 480 -16.84 7.43 5.71
CA GLU A 480 -17.20 7.35 4.29
C GLU A 480 -18.72 7.30 4.11
N THR A 481 -19.43 6.47 4.89
CA THR A 481 -20.90 6.36 4.82
C THR A 481 -21.59 7.70 5.07
N ALA A 482 -21.05 8.55 5.96
CA ALA A 482 -21.58 9.89 6.18
C ALA A 482 -21.49 10.78 4.92
N GLN A 483 -20.35 10.77 4.22
CA GLN A 483 -20.17 11.53 2.98
C GLN A 483 -21.05 10.99 1.85
N ILE A 484 -21.15 9.66 1.74
CA ILE A 484 -22.03 8.98 0.78
C ILE A 484 -23.48 9.39 1.03
N LYS A 485 -23.95 9.37 2.28
CA LYS A 485 -25.32 9.73 2.64
C LYS A 485 -25.67 11.17 2.23
N GLU A 486 -24.75 12.11 2.46
CA GLU A 486 -24.91 13.50 2.02
C GLU A 486 -25.00 13.59 0.49
N ALA A 487 -24.11 12.89 -0.24
CA ALA A 487 -24.10 12.87 -1.69
C ALA A 487 -25.36 12.22 -2.29
N THR A 488 -25.87 11.13 -1.70
CA THR A 488 -27.09 10.44 -2.13
C THR A 488 -28.32 11.34 -2.03
N GLN A 489 -28.35 12.27 -1.07
CA GLN A 489 -29.45 13.22 -0.90
C GLN A 489 -29.37 14.43 -1.85
N SER A 490 -28.31 14.54 -2.64
CA SER A 490 -28.09 15.64 -3.57
C SER A 490 -29.14 15.71 -4.68
N LYS A 491 -29.31 16.91 -5.27
CA LYS A 491 -30.20 17.12 -6.42
C LYS A 491 -29.77 16.28 -7.63
N THR A 492 -28.46 16.13 -7.84
CA THR A 492 -27.89 15.34 -8.94
C THR A 492 -28.32 13.88 -8.87
N VAL A 493 -28.14 13.24 -7.72
CA VAL A 493 -28.56 11.83 -7.51
C VAL A 493 -30.06 11.68 -7.66
N LYS A 494 -30.85 12.60 -7.08
CA LYS A 494 -32.32 12.57 -7.22
C LYS A 494 -32.78 12.68 -8.67
N ASN A 495 -32.15 13.53 -9.47
CA ASN A 495 -32.47 13.66 -10.89
C ASN A 495 -32.14 12.37 -11.64
N LEU A 496 -30.95 11.78 -11.42
CA LEU A 496 -30.57 10.51 -12.05
C LEU A 496 -31.52 9.36 -11.71
N VAL A 497 -31.95 9.25 -10.44
CA VAL A 497 -32.96 8.28 -10.01
C VAL A 497 -34.27 8.49 -10.76
N ASN A 498 -34.71 9.74 -10.92
CA ASN A 498 -35.94 10.05 -11.64
C ASN A 498 -35.82 9.71 -13.13
N ASP A 499 -34.72 10.09 -13.78
CA ASP A 499 -34.46 9.81 -15.19
C ASP A 499 -34.43 8.30 -15.46
N ASP A 500 -33.74 7.53 -14.62
CA ASP A 500 -33.70 6.07 -14.73
C ASP A 500 -35.07 5.44 -14.39
N ALA A 501 -35.81 5.98 -13.44
CA ALA A 501 -37.17 5.53 -13.13
C ALA A 501 -38.15 5.82 -14.28
N GLU A 502 -38.00 6.92 -15.02
CA GLU A 502 -38.76 7.22 -16.23
C GLU A 502 -38.39 6.27 -17.38
N ASN A 503 -37.10 6.01 -17.59
CA ASN A 503 -36.62 5.02 -18.56
C ASN A 503 -37.08 3.58 -18.22
N LEU A 504 -37.19 3.24 -16.93
CA LEU A 504 -37.74 1.97 -16.46
C LEU A 504 -39.28 1.89 -16.57
N LYS A 505 -40.00 3.03 -16.57
CA LYS A 505 -41.46 3.07 -16.80
C LYS A 505 -41.83 2.78 -18.26
N SER A 506 -40.94 3.05 -19.23
CA SER A 506 -41.11 2.54 -20.59
C SER A 506 -40.95 1.02 -20.70
N ASP A 507 -40.36 0.37 -19.69
CA ASP A 507 -40.23 -1.09 -19.52
C ASP A 507 -41.18 -1.63 -18.42
N GLY A 508 -42.48 -1.37 -18.56
CA GLY A 508 -43.62 -2.18 -18.10
C GLY A 508 -43.82 -2.64 -16.63
N HIS A 509 -42.84 -2.67 -15.72
CA HIS A 509 -42.98 -3.49 -14.48
C HIS A 509 -42.27 -2.98 -13.21
N TYR A 510 -42.17 -1.68 -12.94
CA TYR A 510 -41.22 -1.21 -11.90
C TYR A 510 -41.72 -0.26 -10.78
N GLN A 511 -42.91 0.35 -10.86
CA GLN A 511 -43.29 1.42 -9.92
C GLN A 511 -43.41 1.02 -8.44
N LYS A 512 -43.63 -0.26 -8.09
CA LYS A 512 -43.75 -0.70 -6.69
C LYS A 512 -42.42 -1.14 -6.05
N ARG A 513 -41.42 -1.52 -6.85
CA ARG A 513 -40.13 -2.04 -6.35
C ARG A 513 -39.14 -0.94 -6.00
N ALA A 514 -38.95 0.03 -6.91
CA ALA A 514 -38.01 1.14 -6.71
C ALA A 514 -38.23 1.94 -5.41
N GLN A 515 -39.49 2.14 -5.01
CA GLN A 515 -39.81 2.96 -3.84
C GLN A 515 -39.67 2.17 -2.52
N GLN A 516 -39.88 0.85 -2.54
CA GLN A 516 -39.57 -0.04 -1.42
C GLN A 516 -38.06 -0.29 -1.27
N ASP A 517 -37.33 -0.48 -2.38
CA ASP A 517 -35.88 -0.69 -2.37
C ASP A 517 -35.09 0.57 -1.94
N LEU A 518 -35.59 1.79 -2.21
CA LEU A 518 -35.04 3.05 -1.71
C LEU A 518 -35.18 3.20 -0.19
N GLU A 519 -36.28 2.71 0.38
CA GLU A 519 -36.50 2.70 1.83
C GLU A 519 -35.70 1.55 2.48
N GLU A 520 -35.67 0.35 1.87
CA GLU A 520 -34.92 -0.80 2.38
C GLU A 520 -33.40 -0.65 2.25
N SER A 521 -32.87 0.00 1.22
CA SER A 521 -31.42 0.30 1.11
C SER A 521 -30.94 1.36 2.09
N ALA A 522 -31.82 2.31 2.45
CA ALA A 522 -31.54 3.27 3.52
C ALA A 522 -31.60 2.62 4.92
N ILE A 523 -32.44 1.58 5.09
CA ILE A 523 -32.62 0.84 6.37
C ILE A 523 -31.61 -0.31 6.52
N SER A 524 -31.20 -0.99 5.45
CA SER A 524 -30.21 -2.08 5.45
C SER A 524 -28.82 -1.62 5.92
N GLN A 525 -28.49 -0.33 5.76
CA GLN A 525 -27.28 0.26 6.31
C GLN A 525 -27.36 0.56 7.82
N ASP A 526 -28.56 0.63 8.40
CA ASP A 526 -28.75 0.72 9.85
C ASP A 526 -28.70 -0.68 10.52
N ILE A 527 -29.13 -1.75 9.83
CA ILE A 527 -29.18 -3.12 10.39
C ILE A 527 -27.78 -3.75 10.55
N GLY A 528 -26.80 -3.34 9.75
CA GLY A 528 -25.40 -3.77 9.90
C GLY A 528 -24.68 -3.20 11.14
N MET A 529 -25.33 -2.33 11.92
CA MET A 529 -24.76 -1.76 13.15
C MET A 529 -25.05 -2.58 14.41
N ASP A 530 -26.10 -3.40 14.43
CA ASP A 530 -26.48 -4.17 15.62
C ASP A 530 -25.76 -5.53 15.69
N ASP A 531 -25.49 -6.18 14.55
CA ASP A 531 -24.81 -7.50 14.48
C ASP A 531 -23.27 -7.45 14.67
N ILE A 532 -22.71 -6.29 14.96
CA ILE A 532 -21.26 -6.11 15.28
C ILE A 532 -21.08 -5.68 16.74
N SER A 533 -22.15 -5.73 17.55
CA SER A 533 -22.13 -5.38 18.97
C SER A 533 -22.24 -6.58 19.93
N GLU A 534 -22.05 -7.82 19.44
CA GLU A 534 -21.80 -9.01 20.28
C GLU A 534 -20.38 -9.58 20.12
#